data_AF-A0A819QH47-F1
#
_entry.id   AF-A0A819QH47-F1
#
_cell.length_a   1.000
_cell.length_b   1.000
_cell.length_c   1.000
_cell.angle_alpha   90.00
_cell.angle_beta   90.00
_cell.angle_gamma   90.00
#
_symmetry.space_group_name_H-M   'P 1'
#
loop_
_entity.id
_entity.type
_entity.pdbx_description
1 polymer ?
#
loop_
_entity_poly.entity_id
_entity_poly.type
_entity_poly.pdbx_seq_one_letter_code
_entity_poly.pdbx_strand_id
1 'polypeptide(L)'
;MANEQCSNESNCTENAEEPYLLDSSTFSSEKMNNFGEFRFDSNRSTNSSIKFSNNDCTVEWIEPSKAIWIPVETKAKLHSGKWSLEFYVEWMGTHQIGIGFLLDWNIGSDWGFFGYLGSSSSAWSYDPSTGDIVTNTKSIHANLPKFTENSGVIGLELDLPRNEIGKFTFIVNGVRTPTKQLPNAGAVAIPAVCLLSRGQKVTIRNLVQLNQDKTTLPV
;
A
#
# COMPACT_ATOMS: atom_id res chain seq x y z
N MET A 1 -17.76 24.36 51.76
CA MET A 1 -16.72 23.61 52.51
C MET A 1 -16.94 22.16 52.15
N ALA A 2 -16.19 21.65 51.16
CA ALA A 2 -15.00 20.78 51.35
C ALA A 2 -15.39 19.48 52.07
N ASN A 3 -15.13 18.25 51.62
CA ASN A 3 -14.09 17.71 50.73
C ASN A 3 -14.59 16.33 50.21
N GLU A 4 -14.36 16.01 48.95
CA GLU A 4 -13.39 14.99 48.49
C GLU A 4 -13.44 13.64 49.24
N GLN A 5 -13.80 12.58 48.51
CA GLN A 5 -12.85 11.52 48.14
C GLN A 5 -13.54 10.51 47.20
N CYS A 6 -13.43 10.73 45.89
CA CYS A 6 -13.48 9.63 44.92
C CYS A 6 -12.06 9.07 44.80
N SER A 7 -11.68 8.22 45.76
CA SER A 7 -10.49 7.40 45.66
C SER A 7 -10.81 6.18 44.79
N ASN A 8 -10.29 6.16 43.58
CA ASN A 8 -9.40 5.11 43.09
C ASN A 8 -9.30 5.29 41.57
N GLU A 9 -8.19 5.92 41.21
CA GLU A 9 -7.53 5.79 39.93
C GLU A 9 -7.60 4.32 39.49
N SER A 10 -8.49 4.03 38.55
CA SER A 10 -8.42 2.79 37.80
C SER A 10 -7.11 2.84 37.03
N ASN A 11 -6.16 2.00 37.46
CA ASN A 11 -4.98 1.59 36.71
C ASN A 11 -5.41 1.08 35.33
N CYS A 12 -5.62 2.00 34.39
CA CYS A 12 -5.71 1.71 32.97
C CYS A 12 -4.31 1.91 32.37
N THR A 13 -3.35 1.11 32.82
CA THR A 13 -2.16 0.83 32.02
C THR A 13 -2.48 -0.39 31.18
N GLU A 14 -3.33 -0.20 30.16
CA GLU A 14 -3.18 -1.05 28.98
C GLU A 14 -1.77 -0.77 28.47
N ASN A 15 -0.88 -1.76 28.58
CA ASN A 15 0.42 -1.72 27.93
C ASN A 15 0.15 -1.65 26.44
N ALA A 16 0.03 -0.43 25.91
CA ALA A 16 -0.09 -0.20 24.48
C ALA A 16 1.14 -0.83 23.83
N GLU A 17 0.91 -1.85 23.03
CA GLU A 17 1.97 -2.56 22.32
C GLU A 17 2.75 -1.54 21.48
N GLU A 18 4.09 -1.56 21.57
CA GLU A 18 4.90 -0.63 20.78
C GLU A 18 4.65 -0.85 19.28
N PRO A 19 4.61 0.22 18.46
CA PRO A 19 4.45 0.07 17.02
C PRO A 19 5.61 -0.70 16.38
N TYR A 20 5.31 -1.75 15.62
CA TYR A 20 6.28 -2.46 14.80
C TYR A 20 5.71 -2.90 13.45
N LEU A 21 6.61 -3.05 12.48
CA LEU A 21 6.30 -3.64 11.19
C LEU A 21 6.00 -5.13 11.36
N LEU A 22 4.90 -5.59 10.76
CA LEU A 22 4.58 -7.01 10.79
C LEU A 22 5.67 -7.82 10.07
N ASP A 23 5.99 -8.96 10.69
CA ASP A 23 6.95 -9.93 10.16
C ASP A 23 6.22 -11.25 9.87
N SER A 24 6.10 -11.56 8.58
CA SER A 24 5.50 -12.80 8.08
C SER A 24 6.24 -14.06 8.54
N SER A 25 7.47 -13.96 9.05
CA SER A 25 8.18 -15.07 9.69
C SER A 25 7.42 -15.61 10.92
N THR A 26 6.66 -14.75 11.59
CA THR A 26 5.92 -15.04 12.83
C THR A 26 4.49 -15.53 12.60
N PHE A 27 4.01 -15.50 11.36
CA PHE A 27 2.62 -15.83 11.05
C PHE A 27 2.33 -17.33 11.27
N SER A 28 1.13 -17.61 11.78
CA SER A 28 0.61 -18.97 11.85
C SER A 28 0.40 -19.56 10.45
N SER A 29 0.34 -20.89 10.33
CA SER A 29 0.09 -21.56 9.05
C SER A 29 -1.21 -21.12 8.37
N GLU A 30 -2.24 -20.74 9.14
CA GLU A 30 -3.48 -20.18 8.61
C GLU A 30 -3.26 -18.80 7.98
N LYS A 31 -2.61 -17.89 8.72
CA LYS A 31 -2.24 -16.56 8.19
C LYS A 31 -1.32 -16.67 6.98
N MET A 32 -0.45 -17.68 6.93
CA MET A 32 0.44 -17.90 5.78
C MET A 32 -0.27 -18.17 4.47
N ASN A 33 -1.49 -18.72 4.52
CA ASN A 33 -2.28 -19.02 3.33
C ASN A 33 -3.37 -17.98 3.06
N ASN A 34 -3.44 -16.92 3.87
CA ASN A 34 -4.47 -15.90 3.78
C ASN A 34 -3.86 -14.49 3.68
N PHE A 35 -3.83 -13.99 2.45
CA PHE A 35 -3.38 -12.63 2.14
C PHE A 35 -4.56 -11.67 1.95
N GLY A 36 -5.78 -12.03 2.30
CA GLY A 36 -6.98 -11.20 2.11
C GLY A 36 -7.48 -11.13 0.67
N GLU A 37 -8.50 -10.31 0.46
CA GLU A 37 -9.11 -10.13 -0.86
C GLU A 37 -8.39 -9.06 -1.67
N PHE A 38 -8.11 -9.33 -2.94
CA PHE A 38 -7.50 -8.33 -3.84
C PHE A 38 -8.53 -7.35 -4.39
N ARG A 39 -8.94 -6.41 -3.53
CA ARG A 39 -9.81 -5.27 -3.83
C ARG A 39 -9.51 -4.11 -2.87
N PHE A 40 -9.88 -2.89 -3.23
CA PHE A 40 -9.74 -1.74 -2.35
C PHE A 40 -10.60 -1.90 -1.08
N ASP A 41 -10.12 -1.37 0.05
CA ASP A 41 -10.87 -1.40 1.31
C ASP A 41 -11.90 -0.27 1.38
N SER A 42 -13.03 -0.48 0.71
CA SER A 42 -14.17 0.45 0.68
C SER A 42 -14.74 0.77 2.07
N ASN A 43 -14.57 -0.12 3.05
CA ASN A 43 -15.05 0.07 4.42
C ASN A 43 -14.24 1.12 5.20
N ARG A 44 -12.97 1.33 4.82
CA ARG A 44 -12.09 2.35 5.44
C ARG A 44 -12.32 3.74 4.86
N SER A 45 -13.04 3.85 3.75
CA SER A 45 -13.41 5.14 3.18
C SER A 45 -14.64 5.71 3.87
N THR A 46 -14.43 6.59 4.84
CA THR A 46 -15.49 7.48 5.37
C THR A 46 -15.75 8.67 4.43
N ASN A 47 -15.00 8.77 3.33
CA ASN A 47 -15.02 9.92 2.44
C ASN A 47 -16.04 9.73 1.32
N SER A 48 -17.11 10.53 1.35
CA SER A 48 -18.11 10.58 0.26
C SER A 48 -17.56 11.10 -1.07
N SER A 49 -16.32 11.59 -1.08
CA SER A 49 -15.66 12.10 -2.29
C SER A 49 -15.14 11.03 -3.24
N ILE A 50 -15.07 9.76 -2.83
CA ILE A 50 -14.64 8.67 -3.70
C ILE A 50 -15.73 7.65 -3.97
N LYS A 51 -15.64 7.01 -5.14
CA LYS A 51 -16.51 5.93 -5.57
C LYS A 51 -15.68 4.68 -5.82
N PHE A 52 -16.16 3.58 -5.26
CA PHE A 52 -15.69 2.25 -5.60
C PHE A 52 -16.61 1.61 -6.66
N SER A 53 -16.02 0.86 -7.58
CA SER A 53 -16.74 0.13 -8.61
C SER A 53 -15.97 -1.11 -9.04
N ASN A 54 -16.55 -1.92 -9.93
CA ASN A 54 -15.96 -3.17 -10.40
C ASN A 54 -15.56 -4.11 -9.23
N ASN A 55 -16.52 -4.39 -8.33
CA ASN A 55 -16.29 -5.18 -7.11
C ASN A 55 -15.15 -4.62 -6.23
N ASP A 56 -15.13 -3.30 -6.07
CA ASP A 56 -14.11 -2.53 -5.36
C ASP A 56 -12.69 -2.67 -5.93
N CYS A 57 -12.53 -3.10 -7.19
CA CYS A 57 -11.23 -3.09 -7.87
C CYS A 57 -10.91 -1.74 -8.51
N THR A 58 -11.89 -0.85 -8.62
CA THR A 58 -11.72 0.48 -9.21
C THR A 58 -12.07 1.54 -8.19
N VAL A 59 -11.21 2.55 -8.04
CA VAL A 59 -11.46 3.73 -7.20
C VAL A 59 -11.36 5.00 -8.04
N GLU A 60 -12.29 5.92 -7.83
CA GLU A 60 -12.38 7.20 -8.52
C GLU A 60 -12.70 8.33 -7.54
N TRP A 61 -12.00 9.47 -7.65
CA TRP A 61 -12.34 10.67 -6.92
C TRP A 61 -13.44 11.46 -7.66
N ILE A 62 -14.69 11.40 -7.20
CA ILE A 62 -15.85 11.94 -7.92
C ILE A 62 -16.37 13.29 -7.39
N GLU A 63 -16.29 13.57 -6.08
CA GLU A 63 -16.82 14.83 -5.49
C GLU A 63 -15.71 15.68 -4.86
N PRO A 64 -15.85 17.01 -4.74
CA PRO A 64 -14.89 17.84 -4.01
C PRO A 64 -14.64 17.32 -2.59
N SER A 65 -13.40 17.45 -2.09
CA SER A 65 -13.02 17.11 -0.72
C SER A 65 -12.17 18.22 -0.11
N LYS A 66 -12.15 18.30 1.22
CA LYS A 66 -11.16 19.12 1.95
C LYS A 66 -9.82 18.39 2.11
N ALA A 67 -9.78 17.09 1.83
CA ALA A 67 -8.56 16.30 1.84
C ALA A 67 -7.62 16.79 0.74
N ILE A 68 -6.32 16.88 1.06
CA ILE A 68 -5.28 17.14 0.05
C ILE A 68 -5.08 15.87 -0.76
N TRP A 69 -4.83 14.75 -0.08
CA TRP A 69 -4.75 13.43 -0.70
C TRP A 69 -5.86 12.54 -0.17
N ILE A 70 -6.37 11.67 -1.05
CA ILE A 70 -7.25 10.58 -0.65
C ILE A 70 -6.45 9.28 -0.69
N PRO A 71 -6.01 8.77 0.49
CA PRO A 71 -5.35 7.48 0.59
C PRO A 71 -6.35 6.33 0.43
N VAL A 72 -5.99 5.35 -0.39
CA VAL A 72 -6.81 4.15 -0.61
C VAL A 72 -5.90 2.93 -0.68
N GLU A 73 -6.04 2.02 0.28
CA GLU A 73 -5.33 0.74 0.30
C GLU A 73 -6.24 -0.41 -0.13
N THR A 74 -5.61 -1.51 -0.51
CA THR A 74 -6.29 -2.79 -0.70
C THR A 74 -6.47 -3.54 0.61
N LYS A 75 -7.41 -4.48 0.65
CA LYS A 75 -7.53 -5.46 1.74
C LYS A 75 -6.43 -6.52 1.70
N ALA A 76 -5.71 -6.61 0.59
CA ALA A 76 -4.68 -7.61 0.39
C ALA A 76 -3.40 -7.25 1.14
N LYS A 77 -2.89 -8.22 1.91
CA LYS A 77 -1.64 -8.15 2.66
C LYS A 77 -0.70 -9.20 2.08
N LEU A 78 0.10 -8.78 1.10
CA LEU A 78 0.99 -9.66 0.35
C LEU A 78 2.24 -9.95 1.18
N HIS A 79 2.65 -11.21 1.25
CA HIS A 79 3.85 -11.65 1.97
C HIS A 79 4.26 -13.05 1.49
N SER A 80 5.36 -13.58 2.03
CA SER A 80 5.80 -14.98 1.88
C SER A 80 5.78 -15.52 0.44
N GLY A 81 6.33 -14.77 -0.50
CA GLY A 81 6.40 -15.20 -1.90
C GLY A 81 6.70 -14.06 -2.87
N LYS A 82 6.71 -14.39 -4.15
CA LYS A 82 6.84 -13.39 -5.22
C LYS A 82 5.47 -13.07 -5.77
N TRP A 83 5.19 -11.81 -6.00
CA TRP A 83 3.90 -11.30 -6.42
C TRP A 83 4.07 -10.34 -7.58
N SER A 84 3.11 -10.35 -8.49
CA SER A 84 2.97 -9.36 -9.55
C SER A 84 1.52 -8.89 -9.58
N LEU A 85 1.32 -7.59 -9.71
CA LEU A 85 0.00 -6.98 -9.92
C LEU A 85 0.11 -5.76 -10.82
N GLU A 86 -1.03 -5.26 -11.28
CA GLU A 86 -1.10 -4.05 -12.10
C GLU A 86 -2.07 -3.03 -11.49
N PHE A 87 -1.66 -1.77 -11.57
CA PHE A 87 -2.51 -0.60 -11.46
C PHE A 87 -2.72 -0.02 -12.85
N TYR A 88 -3.96 -0.10 -13.33
CA TYR A 88 -4.39 0.59 -14.54
C TYR A 88 -4.90 1.98 -14.15
N VAL A 89 -4.11 3.00 -14.47
CA VAL A 89 -4.51 4.40 -14.27
C VAL A 89 -5.32 4.80 -15.48
N GLU A 90 -6.63 4.87 -15.31
CA GLU A 90 -7.58 5.24 -16.37
C GLU A 90 -7.51 6.73 -16.66
N TRP A 91 -7.32 7.54 -15.61
CA TRP A 91 -7.15 8.98 -15.73
C TRP A 91 -6.35 9.52 -14.55
N MET A 92 -5.25 10.21 -14.83
CA MET A 92 -4.39 10.89 -13.86
C MET A 92 -4.83 12.34 -13.63
N GLY A 93 -5.65 12.91 -14.51
CA GLY A 93 -5.95 14.34 -14.47
C GLY A 93 -4.71 15.20 -14.72
N THR A 94 -4.69 16.39 -14.12
CA THR A 94 -3.60 17.38 -14.27
C THR A 94 -2.67 17.45 -13.05
N HIS A 95 -2.82 16.53 -12.11
CA HIS A 95 -2.13 16.51 -10.82
C HIS A 95 -1.41 15.19 -10.61
N GLN A 96 -0.53 15.16 -9.62
CA GLN A 96 0.17 13.94 -9.20
C GLN A 96 -0.80 12.85 -8.76
N ILE A 97 -0.38 11.60 -8.93
CA ILE A 97 -1.05 10.42 -8.38
C ILE A 97 0.04 9.51 -7.82
N GLY A 98 -0.17 8.95 -6.63
CA GLY A 98 0.77 8.01 -6.05
C GLY A 98 0.26 6.60 -6.23
N ILE A 99 1.06 5.72 -6.82
CA ILE A 99 0.72 4.30 -7.04
C ILE A 99 1.81 3.42 -6.44
N GLY A 100 1.47 2.48 -5.56
CA GLY A 100 2.50 1.62 -4.98
C GLY A 100 1.99 0.80 -3.82
N PHE A 101 2.71 0.85 -2.70
CA PHE A 101 2.41 0.02 -1.55
C PHE A 101 2.92 0.61 -0.23
N LEU A 102 2.35 0.11 0.86
CA LEU A 102 2.71 0.39 2.25
C LEU A 102 3.22 -0.91 2.89
N LEU A 103 4.02 -0.82 3.95
CA LEU A 103 4.21 -1.97 4.84
C LEU A 103 3.17 -1.93 5.96
N ASP A 104 2.72 -3.12 6.35
CA ASP A 104 1.74 -3.29 7.41
C ASP A 104 2.40 -3.19 8.79
N TRP A 105 1.79 -2.41 9.69
CA TRP A 105 2.19 -2.31 11.09
C TRP A 105 1.12 -2.96 11.99
N ASN A 106 1.50 -3.38 13.19
CA ASN A 106 0.54 -3.90 14.19
C ASN A 106 -0.56 -2.89 14.57
N ILE A 107 -0.28 -1.59 14.40
CA ILE A 107 -1.21 -0.48 14.66
C ILE A 107 -1.96 0.03 13.41
N GLY A 108 -1.79 -0.62 12.26
CA GLY A 108 -2.37 -0.22 10.97
C GLY A 108 -1.43 0.60 10.09
N SER A 109 -1.86 0.87 8.86
CA SER A 109 -1.00 1.41 7.80
C SER A 109 -0.48 2.82 8.09
N ASP A 110 0.83 3.01 7.95
CA ASP A 110 1.48 4.31 8.08
C ASP A 110 1.49 5.06 6.74
N TRP A 111 0.46 5.87 6.53
CA TRP A 111 0.34 6.78 5.39
C TRP A 111 1.20 8.04 5.49
N GLY A 112 1.87 8.25 6.64
CA GLY A 112 2.59 9.47 6.95
C GLY A 112 1.71 10.72 6.89
N PHE A 113 2.24 11.77 6.27
CA PHE A 113 1.64 13.10 6.29
C PHE A 113 0.54 13.27 5.24
N PHE A 114 -0.63 13.73 5.68
CA PHE A 114 -1.81 14.06 4.84
C PHE A 114 -2.28 12.96 3.87
N GLY A 115 -1.93 11.69 4.09
CA GLY A 115 -2.38 10.59 3.23
C GLY A 115 -1.59 10.45 1.91
N TYR A 116 -0.45 11.13 1.78
CA TYR A 116 0.41 10.99 0.60
C TYR A 116 1.18 9.67 0.64
N LEU A 117 0.93 8.80 -0.34
CA LEU A 117 1.68 7.55 -0.51
C LEU A 117 3.15 7.87 -0.85
N GLY A 118 4.08 7.34 -0.07
CA GLY A 118 5.51 7.67 -0.15
C GLY A 118 5.95 8.77 0.81
N SER A 119 5.07 9.30 1.67
CA SER A 119 5.47 10.26 2.71
C SER A 119 6.13 9.59 3.93
N SER A 120 5.78 8.33 4.22
CA SER A 120 6.41 7.54 5.29
C SER A 120 7.65 6.77 4.81
N SER A 121 8.51 6.39 5.76
CA SER A 121 9.62 5.45 5.57
C SER A 121 9.20 4.01 5.27
N SER A 122 7.94 3.64 5.51
CA SER A 122 7.35 2.35 5.18
C SER A 122 6.36 2.42 4.01
N ALA A 123 6.49 3.44 3.16
CA ALA A 123 5.61 3.69 2.02
C ALA A 123 6.44 3.98 0.76
N TRP A 124 6.05 3.38 -0.37
CA TRP A 124 6.64 3.69 -1.68
C TRP A 124 5.54 4.00 -2.68
N SER A 125 5.69 5.10 -3.38
CA SER A 125 4.88 5.44 -4.55
C SER A 125 5.75 5.59 -5.79
N TYR A 126 5.17 5.21 -6.92
CA TYR A 126 5.55 5.70 -8.22
C TYR A 126 4.62 6.86 -8.57
N ASP A 127 5.20 8.01 -8.92
CA ASP A 127 4.46 9.16 -9.47
C ASP A 127 4.68 9.23 -10.98
N PRO A 128 3.70 8.80 -11.81
CA PRO A 128 3.84 8.81 -13.26
C PRO A 128 3.82 10.20 -13.89
N SER A 129 3.49 11.25 -13.15
CA SER A 129 3.55 12.64 -13.64
C SER A 129 4.99 13.17 -13.65
N THR A 130 5.81 12.75 -12.69
CA THR A 130 7.20 13.18 -12.53
C THR A 130 8.20 12.12 -12.97
N GLY A 131 7.82 10.84 -12.99
CA GLY A 131 8.70 9.73 -13.30
C GLY A 131 9.62 9.38 -12.13
N ASP A 132 9.06 9.41 -10.92
CA ASP A 132 9.83 9.28 -9.68
C ASP A 132 9.32 8.12 -8.82
N ILE A 133 10.25 7.44 -8.14
CA ILE A 133 9.94 6.57 -7.00
C ILE A 133 10.16 7.38 -5.73
N VAL A 134 9.11 7.56 -4.94
CA VAL A 134 9.10 8.39 -3.73
C VAL A 134 8.91 7.54 -2.48
N THR A 135 9.73 7.80 -1.46
CA THR A 135 9.57 7.28 -0.10
C THR A 135 10.13 8.28 0.90
N ASN A 136 9.58 8.33 2.12
CA ASN A 136 9.94 9.31 3.13
C ASN A 136 9.98 10.76 2.58
N THR A 137 8.98 11.13 1.77
CA THR A 137 8.86 12.43 1.07
C THR A 137 9.98 12.77 0.09
N LYS A 138 10.85 11.80 -0.25
CA LYS A 138 12.01 12.01 -1.11
C LYS A 138 11.94 11.14 -2.36
N SER A 139 12.26 11.74 -3.50
CA SER A 139 12.56 11.00 -4.72
C SER A 139 13.85 10.20 -4.52
N ILE A 140 13.73 8.87 -4.42
CA ILE A 140 14.88 7.95 -4.28
C ILE A 140 15.36 7.40 -5.62
N HIS A 141 14.61 7.71 -6.68
CA HIS A 141 14.99 7.48 -8.06
C HIS A 141 14.12 8.36 -8.97
N ALA A 142 14.73 9.04 -9.93
CA ALA A 142 14.07 9.99 -10.82
C ALA A 142 14.39 9.68 -12.29
N ASN A 143 13.78 10.45 -13.20
CA ASN A 143 13.96 10.30 -14.66
C ASN A 143 13.49 8.94 -15.21
N LEU A 144 12.48 8.35 -14.56
CA LEU A 144 11.80 7.15 -15.04
C LEU A 144 10.68 7.50 -16.03
N PRO A 145 10.13 6.51 -16.75
CA PRO A 145 9.09 6.74 -17.76
C PRO A 145 7.85 7.46 -17.22
N LYS A 146 7.45 8.56 -17.84
CA LYS A 146 6.24 9.30 -17.47
C LYS A 146 5.04 8.84 -18.29
N PHE A 147 3.84 9.15 -17.84
CA PHE A 147 2.67 9.04 -18.71
C PHE A 147 2.62 10.22 -19.67
N THR A 148 2.43 9.92 -20.95
CA THR A 148 2.25 10.92 -22.01
C THR A 148 0.78 11.24 -22.28
N GLU A 149 -0.14 10.33 -21.94
CA GLU A 149 -1.57 10.40 -22.29
C GLU A 149 -2.49 10.47 -21.05
N ASN A 150 -1.98 10.91 -19.89
CA ASN A 150 -2.68 10.92 -18.60
C ASN A 150 -3.29 9.58 -18.17
N SER A 151 -2.88 8.48 -18.79
CA SER A 151 -3.31 7.12 -18.50
C SER A 151 -2.16 6.16 -18.79
N GLY A 152 -2.24 4.95 -18.24
CA GLY A 152 -1.23 3.94 -18.43
C GLY A 152 -1.31 2.79 -17.44
N VAL A 153 -0.32 1.90 -17.51
CA VAL A 153 -0.19 0.75 -16.61
C VAL A 153 1.07 0.91 -15.77
N ILE A 154 0.92 0.73 -14.46
CA ILE A 154 2.04 0.54 -13.53
C ILE A 154 1.91 -0.87 -12.97
N GLY A 155 2.80 -1.77 -13.40
CA GLY A 155 3.04 -3.05 -12.76
C GLY A 155 3.85 -2.88 -11.48
N LEU A 156 3.57 -3.72 -10.49
CA LEU A 156 4.35 -3.84 -9.26
C LEU A 156 4.72 -5.30 -9.07
N GLU A 157 6.02 -5.57 -9.07
CA GLU A 157 6.57 -6.85 -8.67
C GLU A 157 7.17 -6.75 -7.27
N LEU A 158 6.82 -7.71 -6.42
CA LEU A 158 7.27 -7.82 -5.04
C LEU A 158 7.91 -9.19 -4.83
N ASP A 159 9.13 -9.22 -4.31
CA ASP A 159 9.80 -10.43 -3.83
C ASP A 159 9.82 -10.33 -2.30
N LEU A 160 8.94 -11.07 -1.62
CA LEU A 160 8.69 -10.99 -0.19
C LEU A 160 9.06 -12.31 0.50
N PRO A 161 10.36 -12.66 0.55
CA PRO A 161 10.80 -13.86 1.27
C PRO A 161 10.49 -13.73 2.75
N ARG A 162 10.17 -14.87 3.37
CA ARG A 162 9.68 -14.93 4.75
C ARG A 162 10.71 -14.45 5.78
N ASN A 163 11.97 -14.74 5.56
CA ASN A 163 13.05 -14.59 6.54
C ASN A 163 14.26 -13.81 5.99
N GLU A 164 14.09 -13.16 4.85
CA GLU A 164 15.12 -12.35 4.20
C GLU A 164 14.57 -10.97 3.82
N ILE A 165 15.47 -10.03 3.52
CA ILE A 165 15.09 -8.71 3.04
C ILE A 165 14.45 -8.83 1.65
N GLY A 166 13.19 -8.41 1.57
CA GLY A 166 12.45 -8.39 0.32
C GLY A 166 12.86 -7.26 -0.63
N LYS A 167 12.30 -7.30 -1.83
CA LYS A 167 12.59 -6.37 -2.91
C LYS A 167 11.32 -5.99 -3.66
N PHE A 168 11.36 -4.85 -4.33
CA PHE A 168 10.28 -4.44 -5.23
C PHE A 168 10.82 -3.84 -6.52
N THR A 169 10.03 -3.93 -7.59
CA THR A 169 10.29 -3.30 -8.88
C THR A 169 8.98 -2.76 -9.45
N PHE A 170 9.01 -1.54 -9.98
CA PHE A 170 7.90 -1.00 -10.76
C PHE A 170 8.12 -1.28 -12.25
N ILE A 171 7.02 -1.45 -12.99
CA ILE A 171 7.03 -1.65 -14.44
C ILE A 171 6.06 -0.65 -15.06
N VAL A 172 6.58 0.36 -15.74
CA VAL A 172 5.78 1.50 -16.21
C VAL A 172 5.62 1.41 -17.71
N ASN A 173 4.39 1.15 -18.16
CA ASN A 173 4.09 0.89 -19.58
C ASN A 173 5.06 -0.14 -20.21
N GLY A 174 5.35 -1.22 -19.48
CA GLY A 174 6.25 -2.30 -19.89
C GLY A 174 7.74 -2.05 -19.62
N VAL A 175 8.14 -0.86 -19.18
CA VAL A 175 9.54 -0.54 -18.88
C VAL A 175 9.84 -0.76 -17.40
N ARG A 176 10.76 -1.66 -17.08
CA ARG A 176 11.16 -1.96 -15.70
C ARG A 176 12.02 -0.84 -15.10
N THR A 177 11.72 -0.46 -13.88
CA THR A 177 12.56 0.45 -13.09
C THR A 177 13.66 -0.34 -12.34
N PRO A 178 14.67 0.33 -11.76
CA PRO A 178 15.64 -0.35 -10.91
C PRO A 178 14.99 -0.97 -9.67
N THR A 179 15.30 -2.23 -9.39
CA THR A 179 14.87 -2.94 -8.18
C THR A 179 15.42 -2.28 -6.92
N LYS A 180 14.58 -2.19 -5.89
CA LYS A 180 14.93 -1.64 -4.58
C LYS A 180 14.70 -2.67 -3.48
N GLN A 181 15.46 -2.55 -2.39
CA GLN A 181 15.30 -3.39 -1.20
C GLN A 181 14.30 -2.77 -0.22
N LEU A 182 13.61 -3.64 0.53
CA LEU A 182 12.77 -3.28 1.66
C LEU A 182 13.62 -3.08 2.94
N PRO A 183 13.11 -2.37 3.95
CA PRO A 183 13.88 -2.08 5.16
C PRO A 183 14.00 -3.27 6.12
N ASN A 184 13.11 -4.26 6.04
CA ASN A 184 13.05 -5.39 6.96
C ASN A 184 12.87 -6.74 6.24
N ALA A 185 13.25 -7.80 6.94
CA ALA A 185 12.94 -9.15 6.53
C ALA A 185 11.47 -9.48 6.79
N GLY A 186 10.92 -10.43 6.00
CA GLY A 186 9.56 -10.93 6.20
C GLY A 186 8.46 -9.88 6.00
N ALA A 187 8.75 -8.80 5.27
CA ALA A 187 7.85 -7.68 5.09
C ALA A 187 6.48 -8.09 4.52
N VAL A 188 5.44 -7.41 5.01
CA VAL A 188 4.06 -7.55 4.56
C VAL A 188 3.67 -6.28 3.82
N ALA A 189 3.39 -6.40 2.52
CA ALA A 189 3.10 -5.27 1.64
C ALA A 189 1.60 -5.14 1.36
N ILE A 190 1.08 -3.93 1.46
CA ILE A 190 -0.31 -3.57 1.14
C ILE A 190 -0.31 -2.70 -0.11
N PRO A 191 -0.76 -3.21 -1.28
CA PRO A 191 -0.96 -2.38 -2.46
C PRO A 191 -1.89 -1.21 -2.16
N ALA A 192 -1.53 -0.02 -2.67
CA ALA A 192 -2.16 1.22 -2.30
C ALA A 192 -2.04 2.28 -3.42
N VAL A 193 -2.95 3.25 -3.38
CA VAL A 193 -2.94 4.45 -4.23
C VAL A 193 -3.25 5.68 -3.39
N CYS A 194 -2.78 6.85 -3.82
CA CYS A 194 -3.27 8.13 -3.31
C CYS A 194 -3.66 9.05 -4.47
N LEU A 195 -4.87 9.59 -4.38
CA LEU A 195 -5.43 10.51 -5.37
C LEU A 195 -5.27 11.95 -4.86
N LEU A 196 -4.94 12.90 -5.74
CA LEU A 196 -4.78 14.34 -5.46
C LEU A 196 -5.88 15.20 -6.09
N SER A 197 -6.59 14.69 -7.09
CA SER A 197 -7.58 15.50 -7.81
C SER A 197 -8.80 14.73 -8.27
N ARG A 198 -9.91 15.47 -8.37
CA ARG A 198 -11.19 14.97 -8.90
C ARG A 198 -11.03 14.46 -10.34
N GLY A 199 -11.66 13.33 -10.61
CA GLY A 199 -11.62 12.59 -11.86
C GLY A 199 -10.54 11.53 -11.89
N GLN A 200 -9.54 11.57 -10.99
CA GLN A 200 -8.51 10.55 -10.95
C GLN A 200 -9.11 9.19 -10.68
N LYS A 201 -8.71 8.21 -11.48
CA LYS A 201 -9.30 6.88 -11.50
C LYS A 201 -8.26 5.80 -11.71
N VAL A 202 -8.28 4.80 -10.83
CA VAL A 202 -7.35 3.67 -10.86
C VAL A 202 -8.09 2.37 -10.67
N THR A 203 -7.74 1.38 -11.48
CA THR A 203 -8.21 0.00 -11.38
C THR A 203 -7.05 -0.94 -11.05
N ILE A 204 -7.16 -1.72 -9.98
CA ILE A 204 -6.24 -2.81 -9.69
C ILE A 204 -6.67 -4.09 -10.40
N ARG A 205 -5.71 -4.85 -10.91
CA ARG A 205 -5.97 -6.12 -11.63
C ARG A 205 -4.75 -7.03 -11.65
N ASN A 206 -4.93 -8.22 -12.20
CA ASN A 206 -3.85 -9.14 -12.56
C ASN A 206 -2.91 -9.52 -11.40
N LEU A 207 -3.43 -9.65 -10.18
CA LEU A 207 -2.65 -10.19 -9.06
C LEU A 207 -2.33 -11.66 -9.32
N VAL A 208 -1.05 -11.99 -9.35
CA VAL A 208 -0.53 -13.35 -9.50
C VAL A 208 0.60 -13.57 -8.50
N GLN A 209 0.61 -14.73 -7.83
CA GLN A 209 1.77 -15.20 -7.08
C GLN A 209 2.71 -15.94 -8.04
N LEU A 210 3.92 -15.42 -8.22
CA LEU A 210 4.95 -15.98 -9.10
C LEU A 210 5.73 -17.05 -8.33
N ASN A 211 5.66 -18.30 -8.77
CA ASN A 211 6.41 -19.44 -8.23
C ASN A 211 6.17 -19.72 -6.73
N GLN A 212 5.17 -20.55 -6.42
CA GLN A 212 5.36 -21.51 -5.34
C GLN A 212 6.19 -22.64 -5.95
N ASP A 213 7.46 -22.78 -5.57
CA ASP A 213 8.22 -23.97 -5.94
C ASP A 213 7.40 -25.20 -5.50
N LYS A 214 7.01 -26.03 -6.49
CA LYS A 214 6.50 -27.37 -6.25
C LYS A 214 7.65 -28.25 -5.72
N THR A 215 8.12 -27.97 -4.52
CA THR A 215 9.09 -28.81 -3.81
C THR A 215 8.50 -29.21 -2.47
N THR A 216 7.57 -30.18 -2.53
CA THR A 216 7.56 -31.37 -1.67
C THR A 216 6.40 -32.28 -2.09
N LEU A 217 6.70 -33.31 -2.89
CA LEU A 217 6.04 -34.61 -2.73
C LEU A 217 6.89 -35.39 -1.72
N PRO A 218 6.37 -35.79 -0.56
CA PRO A 218 6.91 -36.95 0.12
C PRO A 218 6.28 -38.21 -0.50
N VAL A 219 7.16 -39.13 -0.88
CA VAL A 219 6.86 -40.55 -1.15
C VAL A 219 6.34 -41.21 0.11
#